data_AF-A0A452GP16-F1
#
_entry.id   AF-A0A452GP16-F1
#
_cell.length_a   1.000
_cell.length_b   1.000
_cell.length_c   1.000
_cell.angle_alpha   90.00
_cell.angle_beta   90.00
_cell.angle_gamma   90.00
#
_symmetry.space_group_name_H-M   'P 1'
#
loop_
_entity.id
_entity.type
_entity.pdbx_description
1 polymer ?
#
loop_
_entity_poly.entity_id
_entity_poly.type
_entity_poly.pdbx_seq_one_letter_code
_entity_poly.pdbx_strand_id
1 'polypeptide(L)'
;MGSSESSHGNRKVSFGLDEQERVRVLQGIRLSEDVVNRMKETSQLKGDQRPSSFPPPSSRDTASSPQAAEGKPKFTSGIHPPTASSSGRKPSEAEEDLYKRYEQEQALVQEELLRLAKREREAASESFSTTLQREKNSTNEERQKAVQLPADLDAWARELQCKEMELKRRDAFCKEQLARIERKNAEIYKLTSEQFHEAATGAENHIKQRPDLDYSVGGGEEDLKSWISCVHSLPSYWTAEKPRRRNTEPLCAGLQSEILKCYQENKHEVLKCSELAKEYQRCVSAAQKELLVNYG
;
A
#
# COMPACT_ATOMS: atom_id res chain seq x y z
N MET A 1 4.24 -0.10 -10.73
CA MET A 1 3.87 -0.10 -9.30
C MET A 1 2.35 -0.23 -9.28
N GLY A 2 1.69 -1.12 -8.54
CA GLY A 2 2.10 -1.90 -7.39
C GLY A 2 0.85 -2.13 -6.54
N SER A 3 -0.19 -2.68 -7.15
CA SER A 3 -1.54 -2.72 -6.57
C SER A 3 -1.68 -3.88 -5.60
N SER A 4 -1.75 -3.57 -4.31
CA SER A 4 -2.00 -4.51 -3.23
C SER A 4 -3.45 -5.01 -3.26
N GLU A 5 -3.67 -6.26 -3.66
CA GLU A 5 -5.01 -6.86 -3.71
C GLU A 5 -5.47 -7.37 -2.33
N SER A 6 -6.16 -6.51 -1.58
CA SER A 6 -6.95 -6.95 -0.42
C SER A 6 -8.10 -7.85 -0.86
N SER A 7 -8.14 -9.10 -0.39
CA SER A 7 -9.14 -10.10 -0.77
C SER A 7 -9.89 -10.64 0.45
N HIS A 8 -10.97 -9.96 0.84
CA HIS A 8 -12.03 -10.48 1.71
C HIS A 8 -13.40 -10.16 1.09
N GLY A 9 -14.17 -11.20 0.75
CA GLY A 9 -15.52 -11.10 0.19
C GLY A 9 -15.59 -10.84 -1.33
N ASN A 10 -16.67 -11.34 -1.96
CA ASN A 10 -16.89 -11.33 -3.41
C ASN A 10 -17.26 -9.94 -4.00
N ARG A 11 -16.69 -8.85 -3.48
CA ARG A 11 -16.90 -7.47 -3.97
C ARG A 11 -15.55 -6.75 -4.06
N LYS A 12 -14.90 -6.84 -5.22
CA LYS A 12 -13.70 -6.02 -5.53
C LYS A 12 -14.13 -4.63 -6.00
N VAL A 13 -13.37 -3.62 -5.63
CA VAL A 13 -13.62 -2.21 -5.96
C VAL A 13 -12.41 -1.70 -6.74
N SER A 14 -12.66 -1.05 -7.88
CA SER A 14 -11.61 -0.52 -8.73
C SER A 14 -11.47 0.98 -8.51
N PHE A 15 -10.24 1.43 -8.25
CA PHE A 15 -9.91 2.85 -8.12
C PHE A 15 -9.36 3.36 -9.44
N GLY A 16 -9.98 4.42 -9.97
CA GLY A 16 -9.50 5.14 -11.15
C GLY A 16 -9.40 6.63 -10.86
N LEU A 17 -8.41 7.30 -11.43
CA LEU A 17 -8.34 8.76 -11.41
C LEU A 17 -9.20 9.33 -12.55
N ASP A 18 -9.83 10.47 -12.30
CA ASP A 18 -10.52 11.23 -13.34
C ASP A 18 -9.60 12.25 -14.04
N GLU A 19 -10.14 12.94 -15.05
CA GLU A 19 -9.45 13.99 -15.81
C GLU A 19 -9.05 15.22 -14.97
N GLN A 20 -9.36 15.23 -13.66
CA GLN A 20 -8.90 16.24 -12.69
C GLN A 20 -8.23 15.58 -11.48
N GLU A 21 -7.60 14.41 -11.69
CA GLU A 21 -6.76 13.67 -10.74
C GLU A 21 -7.46 13.23 -9.44
N ARG A 22 -8.79 13.23 -9.37
CA ARG A 22 -9.52 12.77 -8.18
C ARG A 22 -9.80 11.27 -8.26
N VAL A 23 -9.63 10.58 -7.13
CA VAL A 23 -9.95 9.15 -6.99
C VAL A 23 -11.45 8.94 -7.09
N ARG A 24 -11.91 8.30 -8.17
CA ARG A 24 -13.26 7.74 -8.28
C ARG A 24 -13.24 6.26 -7.91
N VAL A 25 -14.24 5.87 -7.13
CA VAL A 25 -14.40 4.52 -6.58
C VAL A 25 -15.51 3.82 -7.36
N LEU A 26 -15.16 2.94 -8.30
CA LEU A 26 -16.14 2.22 -9.11
C LEU A 26 -16.41 0.85 -8.49
N GLN A 27 -17.64 0.67 -7.98
CA GLN A 27 -18.10 -0.58 -7.39
C GLN A 27 -18.50 -1.57 -8.49
N GLY A 28 -17.51 -2.32 -8.99
CA GLY A 28 -17.72 -3.38 -9.98
C GLY A 28 -18.17 -4.70 -9.35
N ILE A 29 -19.17 -5.34 -9.94
CA ILE A 29 -19.42 -6.77 -9.71
C ILE A 29 -18.52 -7.53 -10.69
N ARG A 30 -17.49 -8.24 -10.20
CA ARG A 30 -16.74 -9.18 -11.05
C ARG A 30 -17.64 -10.37 -11.37
N LEU A 31 -18.00 -10.51 -12.64
CA LEU A 31 -18.58 -11.74 -13.16
C LEU A 31 -17.55 -12.87 -13.01
N SER A 32 -18.01 -14.09 -12.71
CA SER A 32 -17.11 -15.25 -12.63
C SER A 32 -16.48 -15.54 -13.99
N GLU A 33 -15.33 -16.20 -14.00
CA GLU A 33 -14.57 -16.45 -15.21
C GLU A 33 -15.39 -17.24 -16.26
N ASP A 34 -16.26 -18.15 -15.83
CA ASP A 34 -17.23 -18.83 -16.69
C ASP A 34 -18.26 -17.87 -17.33
N VAL A 35 -18.78 -16.90 -16.58
CA VAL A 35 -19.73 -15.91 -17.10
C VAL A 35 -19.04 -14.94 -18.05
N VAL A 36 -17.79 -14.56 -17.75
CA VAL A 36 -16.93 -13.76 -18.64
C VAL A 36 -16.64 -14.52 -19.92
N ASN A 37 -16.28 -15.81 -19.84
CA ASN A 37 -16.00 -16.65 -21.01
C ASN A 37 -17.26 -16.83 -21.87
N ARG A 38 -18.43 -17.12 -21.30
CA ARG A 38 -19.69 -17.17 -22.07
C ARG A 38 -20.02 -15.83 -22.73
N MET A 39 -19.81 -14.69 -22.05
CA MET A 39 -20.00 -13.37 -22.66
C MET A 39 -19.01 -13.12 -23.80
N LYS A 40 -17.76 -13.58 -23.66
CA LYS A 40 -16.69 -13.46 -24.65
C LYS A 40 -16.96 -14.35 -25.87
N GLU A 41 -17.42 -15.58 -25.68
CA GLU A 41 -17.89 -16.50 -26.72
C GLU A 41 -19.11 -15.93 -27.45
N THR A 42 -20.10 -15.41 -26.72
CA THR A 42 -21.27 -14.72 -27.31
C THR A 42 -20.87 -13.49 -28.13
N SER A 43 -19.78 -12.82 -27.74
CA SER A 43 -19.23 -11.67 -28.47
C SER A 43 -18.38 -12.09 -29.69
N GLN A 44 -17.67 -13.22 -29.61
CA GLN A 44 -16.89 -13.79 -30.72
C GLN A 44 -17.77 -14.43 -31.80
N LEU A 45 -19.00 -14.85 -31.46
CA LEU A 45 -20.02 -15.27 -32.43
C LEU A 45 -20.67 -14.10 -33.21
N LYS A 46 -20.14 -12.87 -33.10
CA LYS A 46 -20.71 -11.69 -33.76
C LYS A 46 -19.67 -10.71 -34.32
N GLY A 47 -18.71 -11.24 -35.09
CA GLY A 47 -17.93 -10.49 -36.08
C GLY A 47 -18.08 -11.15 -37.45
N ASP A 48 -18.91 -10.56 -38.31
CA ASP A 48 -19.20 -10.92 -39.72
C ASP A 48 -19.59 -12.40 -39.98
N GLN A 49 -20.83 -12.72 -40.33
CA GLN A 49 -21.57 -12.17 -41.47
C GLN A 49 -23.07 -11.88 -41.19
N ARG A 50 -23.69 -11.13 -42.10
CA ARG A 50 -25.08 -10.62 -42.13
C ARG A 50 -25.72 -11.04 -43.47
N PRO A 51 -27.03 -10.93 -43.72
CA PRO A 51 -28.25 -11.13 -42.90
C PRO A 51 -29.11 -12.33 -43.38
N SER A 52 -30.14 -12.73 -42.63
CA SER A 52 -31.55 -12.72 -43.10
C SER A 52 -32.53 -13.20 -42.02
N SER A 53 -33.78 -12.69 -42.09
CA SER A 53 -35.04 -13.08 -41.40
C SER A 53 -35.09 -14.45 -40.69
N PHE A 54 -35.73 -14.64 -39.52
CA PHE A 54 -37.09 -14.23 -39.12
C PHE A 54 -37.30 -14.20 -37.58
N PRO A 55 -38.32 -13.47 -37.10
CA PRO A 55 -39.16 -13.85 -35.95
C PRO A 55 -40.64 -14.03 -36.38
N PRO A 56 -41.58 -14.39 -35.48
CA PRO A 56 -41.53 -15.33 -34.35
C PRO A 56 -42.33 -16.59 -34.81
N PRO A 57 -43.44 -17.13 -34.23
CA PRO A 57 -44.00 -17.14 -32.87
C PRO A 57 -44.07 -18.55 -32.23
N SER A 58 -44.64 -18.62 -31.02
CA SER A 58 -45.35 -19.81 -30.50
C SER A 58 -46.85 -19.61 -30.72
N SER A 59 -47.52 -20.51 -31.44
CA SER A 59 -48.97 -20.67 -31.38
C SER A 59 -49.40 -22.05 -31.90
N ARG A 60 -50.32 -22.68 -31.16
CA ARG A 60 -51.14 -23.83 -31.58
C ARG A 60 -52.05 -23.40 -32.77
N ASP A 61 -52.69 -24.26 -33.57
CA ASP A 61 -53.39 -25.52 -33.25
C ASP A 61 -53.56 -26.42 -34.49
N THR A 62 -53.80 -27.73 -34.26
CA THR A 62 -54.67 -28.67 -35.03
C THR A 62 -54.51 -28.77 -36.57
N ALA A 63 -54.30 -29.93 -37.21
CA ALA A 63 -54.47 -31.36 -36.87
C ALA A 63 -53.29 -32.18 -37.45
N SER A 64 -53.00 -33.43 -37.07
CA SER A 64 -53.89 -34.47 -36.52
C SER A 64 -53.21 -35.29 -35.42
N SER A 65 -53.97 -35.61 -34.37
CA SER A 65 -53.70 -36.72 -33.46
C SER A 65 -54.38 -37.99 -34.02
N PRO A 66 -53.98 -39.23 -33.64
CA PRO A 66 -54.31 -39.66 -32.28
C PRO A 66 -53.27 -40.56 -31.57
N GLN A 67 -53.30 -40.41 -30.24
CA GLN A 67 -53.31 -41.46 -29.22
C GLN A 67 -52.08 -42.34 -28.97
N ALA A 68 -51.73 -42.36 -27.68
CA ALA A 68 -51.06 -43.48 -27.03
C ALA A 68 -51.90 -44.76 -27.14
N ALA A 69 -51.20 -45.87 -27.33
CA ALA A 69 -51.68 -47.19 -26.95
C ALA A 69 -50.54 -47.92 -26.25
N GLU A 70 -50.86 -48.66 -25.19
CA GLU A 70 -49.98 -49.69 -24.65
C GLU A 70 -49.69 -50.68 -25.77
N GLY A 71 -48.47 -50.60 -26.30
CA GLY A 71 -48.14 -51.15 -27.60
C GLY A 71 -46.75 -51.75 -27.58
N LYS A 72 -46.66 -52.99 -27.10
CA LYS A 72 -45.57 -53.94 -27.34
C LYS A 72 -44.92 -53.68 -28.71
N PRO A 73 -43.70 -53.10 -28.78
CA PRO A 73 -43.06 -52.79 -30.05
C PRO A 73 -42.60 -54.11 -30.68
N LYS A 74 -43.48 -54.71 -31.47
CA LYS A 74 -43.12 -55.61 -32.56
C LYS A 74 -42.28 -54.80 -33.55
N PHE A 75 -40.97 -54.74 -33.35
CA PHE A 75 -40.05 -54.33 -34.41
C PHE A 75 -39.92 -55.50 -35.40
N THR A 76 -40.80 -55.50 -36.39
CA THR A 76 -40.83 -56.50 -37.46
C THR A 76 -39.75 -56.20 -38.51
N SER A 77 -38.51 -56.59 -38.22
CA SER A 77 -37.52 -57.05 -39.20
C SER A 77 -36.26 -57.51 -38.47
N GLY A 78 -36.27 -58.77 -38.06
CA GLY A 78 -35.25 -59.38 -37.21
C GLY A 78 -35.48 -60.88 -37.08
N ILE A 79 -35.49 -61.55 -38.24
CA ILE A 79 -35.47 -63.01 -38.48
C ILE A 79 -36.08 -63.86 -37.35
N HIS A 80 -37.36 -64.20 -37.50
CA HIS A 80 -37.98 -65.32 -36.78
C HIS A 80 -37.22 -66.63 -37.04
N PRO A 81 -37.18 -67.57 -36.08
CA PRO A 81 -36.92 -68.98 -36.38
C PRO A 81 -37.89 -69.46 -37.47
N PRO A 82 -37.48 -70.32 -38.42
CA PRO A 82 -38.40 -70.89 -39.39
C PRO A 82 -39.46 -71.73 -38.68
N THR A 83 -40.66 -71.19 -38.51
CA THR A 83 -41.81 -71.97 -38.04
C THR A 83 -42.17 -72.99 -39.11
N ALA A 84 -41.87 -74.26 -38.85
CA ALA A 84 -42.16 -75.38 -39.73
C ALA A 84 -43.68 -75.60 -39.85
N SER A 85 -44.29 -74.94 -40.83
CA SER A 85 -45.69 -75.16 -41.21
C SER A 85 -45.76 -75.75 -42.62
N SER A 86 -46.38 -76.93 -42.70
CA SER A 86 -46.89 -77.57 -43.92
C SER A 86 -45.94 -77.78 -45.11
N SER A 87 -44.97 -78.69 -44.95
CA SER A 87 -44.82 -79.84 -45.87
C SER A 87 -43.94 -80.89 -45.22
N GLY A 88 -44.18 -82.18 -45.50
CA GLY A 88 -43.44 -83.31 -44.90
C GLY A 88 -42.02 -83.50 -45.45
N ARG A 89 -41.25 -82.42 -45.58
CA ARG A 89 -39.85 -82.43 -46.01
C ARG A 89 -38.98 -82.25 -44.77
N LYS A 90 -38.11 -83.22 -44.50
CA LYS A 90 -37.12 -83.11 -43.42
C LYS A 90 -36.29 -81.83 -43.64
N PRO A 91 -35.92 -81.08 -42.57
CA PRO A 91 -34.90 -80.04 -42.68
C PRO A 91 -33.67 -80.60 -43.39
N SER A 92 -33.06 -79.80 -44.26
CA SER A 92 -31.74 -80.17 -44.75
C SER A 92 -30.77 -80.14 -43.57
N GLU A 93 -29.78 -81.03 -43.55
CA GLU A 93 -28.71 -81.06 -42.53
C GLU A 93 -28.03 -79.68 -42.40
N ALA A 94 -27.94 -78.94 -43.52
CA ALA A 94 -27.43 -77.57 -43.58
C ALA A 94 -28.33 -76.50 -42.90
N GLU A 95 -29.65 -76.71 -42.81
CA GLU A 95 -30.58 -75.75 -42.17
C GLU A 95 -30.53 -75.87 -40.64
N GLU A 96 -30.48 -77.10 -40.11
CA GLU A 96 -30.28 -77.30 -38.66
C GLU A 96 -28.91 -76.81 -38.19
N ASP A 97 -27.87 -76.99 -39.00
CA ASP A 97 -26.51 -76.51 -38.72
C ASP A 97 -26.41 -74.97 -38.78
N LEU A 98 -27.19 -74.31 -39.65
CA LEU A 98 -27.37 -72.85 -39.62
C LEU A 98 -28.05 -72.38 -38.32
N TYR A 99 -29.12 -73.07 -37.90
CA TYR A 99 -29.88 -72.68 -36.71
C TYR A 99 -29.08 -72.89 -35.41
N LYS A 100 -28.34 -74.01 -35.28
CA LYS A 100 -27.44 -74.28 -34.14
C LYS A 100 -26.34 -73.23 -34.02
N ARG A 101 -25.73 -72.81 -35.13
CA ARG A 101 -24.75 -71.71 -35.14
C ARG A 101 -25.37 -70.38 -34.70
N TYR A 102 -26.56 -70.06 -35.18
CA TYR A 102 -27.26 -68.84 -34.76
C TYR A 102 -27.53 -68.79 -33.25
N GLU A 103 -27.93 -69.90 -32.62
CA GLU A 103 -28.11 -69.97 -31.16
C GLU A 103 -26.78 -69.89 -30.39
N GLN A 104 -25.69 -70.43 -30.93
CA GLN A 104 -24.35 -70.29 -30.35
C GLN A 104 -23.85 -68.84 -30.40
N GLU A 105 -23.99 -68.17 -31.54
CA GLU A 105 -23.65 -66.74 -31.69
C GLU A 105 -24.51 -65.85 -30.77
N GLN A 106 -25.81 -66.14 -30.63
CA GLN A 106 -26.70 -65.50 -29.65
C GLN A 106 -26.18 -65.64 -28.21
N ALA A 107 -25.73 -66.83 -27.81
CA ALA A 107 -25.18 -67.07 -26.49
C ALA A 107 -23.87 -66.29 -26.24
N LEU A 108 -22.94 -66.30 -27.21
CA LEU A 108 -21.69 -65.54 -27.14
C LEU A 108 -21.92 -64.03 -27.05
N VAL A 109 -22.87 -63.49 -27.82
CA VAL A 109 -23.26 -62.07 -27.75
C VAL A 109 -23.88 -61.71 -26.40
N GLN A 110 -24.72 -62.58 -25.82
CA GLN A 110 -25.28 -62.36 -24.48
C GLN A 110 -24.20 -62.42 -23.38
N GLU A 111 -23.25 -63.35 -23.48
CA GLU A 111 -22.12 -63.46 -22.55
C GLU A 111 -21.22 -62.21 -22.61
N GLU A 112 -20.87 -61.73 -23.80
CA GLU A 112 -20.07 -60.51 -23.96
C GLU A 112 -20.77 -59.25 -23.46
N LEU A 113 -22.10 -59.12 -23.66
CA LEU A 113 -22.89 -58.03 -23.08
C LEU A 113 -22.88 -58.06 -21.54
N LEU A 114 -23.04 -59.23 -20.93
CA LEU A 114 -22.94 -59.40 -19.47
C LEU A 114 -21.52 -59.07 -18.97
N ARG A 115 -20.49 -59.50 -19.70
CA ARG A 115 -19.08 -59.21 -19.38
C ARG A 115 -18.74 -57.73 -19.52
N LEU A 116 -19.36 -57.02 -20.46
CA LEU A 116 -19.24 -55.57 -20.61
C LEU A 116 -19.96 -54.83 -19.48
N ALA A 117 -21.22 -55.15 -19.22
CA ALA A 117 -22.02 -54.55 -18.15
C ALA A 117 -21.39 -54.73 -16.76
N LYS A 118 -20.74 -55.88 -16.51
CA LYS A 118 -19.95 -56.10 -15.30
C LYS A 118 -18.77 -55.12 -15.20
N ARG A 119 -17.95 -55.00 -16.25
CA ARG A 119 -16.80 -54.07 -16.29
C ARG A 119 -17.22 -52.61 -16.16
N GLU A 120 -18.31 -52.20 -16.81
CA GLU A 120 -18.86 -50.85 -16.67
C GLU A 120 -19.31 -50.57 -15.23
N ARG A 121 -19.97 -51.54 -14.57
CA ARG A 121 -20.38 -51.43 -13.17
C ARG A 121 -19.18 -51.37 -12.21
N GLU A 122 -18.16 -52.18 -12.44
CA GLU A 122 -16.92 -52.18 -11.66
C GLU A 122 -16.19 -50.84 -11.80
N ALA A 123 -15.94 -50.37 -13.03
CA ALA A 123 -15.33 -49.08 -13.31
C ALA A 123 -16.15 -47.89 -12.75
N ALA A 124 -17.48 -47.94 -12.83
CA ALA A 124 -18.35 -46.94 -12.22
C ALA A 124 -18.25 -46.95 -10.68
N SER A 125 -18.12 -48.13 -10.06
CA SER A 125 -17.98 -48.27 -8.61
C SER A 125 -16.61 -47.79 -8.10
N GLU A 126 -15.54 -48.00 -8.86
CA GLU A 126 -14.19 -47.49 -8.57
C GLU A 126 -14.13 -45.95 -8.75
N SER A 127 -14.71 -45.44 -9.83
CA SER A 127 -14.87 -43.99 -10.07
C SER A 127 -15.67 -43.31 -8.96
N PHE A 128 -16.77 -43.92 -8.51
CA PHE A 128 -17.55 -43.44 -7.38
C PHE A 128 -16.76 -43.51 -6.06
N SER A 129 -16.10 -44.62 -5.76
CA SER A 129 -15.32 -44.81 -4.54
C SER A 129 -14.15 -43.82 -4.43
N THR A 130 -13.41 -43.61 -5.52
CA THR A 130 -12.31 -42.62 -5.56
C THR A 130 -12.82 -41.19 -5.44
N THR A 131 -13.96 -40.85 -6.05
CA THR A 131 -14.59 -39.53 -5.92
C THR A 131 -15.07 -39.28 -4.49
N LEU A 132 -15.77 -40.25 -3.88
CA LEU A 132 -16.24 -40.19 -2.49
C LEU A 132 -15.08 -40.10 -1.49
N GLN A 133 -13.96 -40.80 -1.74
CA GLN A 133 -12.78 -40.71 -0.89
C GLN A 133 -12.12 -39.33 -0.99
N ARG A 134 -12.06 -38.73 -2.19
CA ARG A 134 -11.59 -37.35 -2.38
C ARG A 134 -12.48 -36.34 -1.64
N GLU A 135 -13.80 -36.47 -1.76
CA GLU A 135 -14.77 -35.63 -1.05
C GLU A 135 -14.55 -35.71 0.48
N LYS A 136 -14.52 -36.94 1.04
CA LYS A 136 -14.27 -37.16 2.48
C LYS A 136 -12.96 -36.55 2.96
N ASN A 137 -11.89 -36.68 2.17
CA ASN A 137 -10.61 -36.07 2.50
C ASN A 137 -10.73 -34.52 2.53
N SER A 138 -11.34 -33.92 1.50
CA SER A 138 -11.60 -32.48 1.44
C SER A 138 -12.43 -31.97 2.63
N THR A 139 -13.53 -32.67 2.95
CA THR A 139 -14.39 -32.33 4.10
C THR A 139 -13.64 -32.45 5.43
N ASN A 140 -12.76 -33.43 5.59
CA ASN A 140 -11.94 -33.58 6.80
C ASN A 140 -10.89 -32.47 6.91
N GLU A 141 -10.24 -32.08 5.81
CA GLU A 141 -9.34 -30.93 5.79
C GLU A 141 -10.05 -29.62 6.13
N GLU A 142 -11.23 -29.38 5.55
CA GLU A 142 -12.06 -28.21 5.86
C GLU A 142 -12.48 -28.18 7.33
N ARG A 143 -12.87 -29.34 7.89
CA ARG A 143 -13.16 -29.46 9.34
C ARG A 143 -11.94 -29.17 10.21
N GLN A 144 -10.76 -29.67 9.85
CA GLN A 144 -9.53 -29.36 10.58
C GLN A 144 -9.19 -27.87 10.52
N LYS A 145 -9.28 -27.25 9.34
CA LYS A 145 -9.11 -25.79 9.16
C LYS A 145 -10.12 -25.00 9.99
N ALA A 146 -11.40 -25.41 10.01
CA ALA A 146 -12.45 -24.77 10.79
C ALA A 146 -12.26 -24.92 12.33
N VAL A 147 -11.64 -26.01 12.79
CA VAL A 147 -11.29 -26.20 14.22
C VAL A 147 -10.06 -25.38 14.62
N GLN A 148 -9.10 -25.18 13.71
CA GLN A 148 -7.89 -24.39 13.96
C GLN A 148 -8.15 -22.87 13.91
N LEU A 149 -9.04 -22.42 13.02
CA LEU A 149 -9.31 -20.99 12.75
C LEU A 149 -9.57 -20.13 14.01
N PRO A 150 -10.33 -20.57 15.04
CA PRO A 150 -10.53 -19.78 16.25
C PRO A 150 -9.24 -19.55 17.04
N ALA A 151 -8.38 -20.56 17.15
CA ALA A 151 -7.11 -20.46 17.86
C ALA A 151 -6.13 -19.52 17.13
N ASP A 152 -6.13 -19.55 15.80
CA ASP A 152 -5.35 -18.62 14.98
C ASP A 152 -5.86 -17.18 15.15
N LEU A 153 -7.18 -16.96 15.11
CA LEU A 153 -7.78 -15.63 15.35
C LEU A 153 -7.43 -15.09 16.75
N ASP A 154 -7.48 -15.92 17.78
CA ASP A 154 -7.08 -15.55 19.16
C ASP A 154 -5.58 -15.26 19.30
N ALA A 155 -4.72 -15.89 18.47
CA ALA A 155 -3.30 -15.58 18.43
C ALA A 155 -3.05 -14.21 17.76
N TRP A 156 -3.69 -13.97 16.61
CA TRP A 156 -3.63 -12.68 15.90
C TRP A 156 -4.20 -11.53 16.73
N ALA A 157 -5.30 -11.75 17.46
CA ALA A 157 -5.88 -10.75 18.36
C ALA A 157 -4.91 -10.34 19.49
N ARG A 158 -4.18 -11.31 20.06
CA ARG A 158 -3.15 -11.04 21.08
C ARG A 158 -1.93 -10.33 20.50
N GLU A 159 -1.46 -10.70 19.32
CA GLU A 159 -0.38 -9.97 18.64
C GLU A 159 -0.77 -8.51 18.36
N LEU A 160 -1.99 -8.27 17.86
CA LEU A 160 -2.52 -6.93 17.62
C LEU A 160 -2.56 -6.09 18.91
N GLN A 161 -3.04 -6.65 20.02
CA GLN A 161 -3.03 -5.98 21.32
C GLN A 161 -1.61 -5.66 21.80
N CYS A 162 -0.65 -6.58 21.64
CA CYS A 162 0.75 -6.32 21.96
C CYS A 162 1.31 -5.14 21.13
N LYS A 163 1.01 -5.08 19.82
CA LYS A 163 1.41 -3.98 18.95
C LYS A 163 0.75 -2.66 19.32
N GLU A 164 -0.53 -2.66 19.69
CA GLU A 164 -1.23 -1.47 20.16
C GLU A 164 -0.62 -0.92 21.46
N MET A 165 -0.28 -1.78 22.43
CA MET A 165 0.45 -1.38 23.64
C MET A 165 1.85 -0.82 23.31
N GLU A 166 2.56 -1.43 22.35
CA GLU A 166 3.87 -0.99 21.89
C GLU A 166 3.83 0.41 21.25
N LEU A 167 2.79 0.69 20.46
CA LEU A 167 2.52 2.00 19.86
C LEU A 167 2.11 3.02 20.92
N LYS A 168 1.19 2.66 21.83
CA LYS A 168 0.74 3.53 22.93
C LYS A 168 1.88 3.95 23.86
N ARG A 169 2.85 3.05 24.11
CA ARG A 169 4.08 3.37 24.85
C ARG A 169 4.94 4.41 24.14
N ARG A 170 5.09 4.31 22.81
CA ARG A 170 5.86 5.27 22.00
C ARG A 170 5.14 6.63 21.93
N ASP A 171 3.84 6.63 21.69
CA ASP A 171 3.00 7.84 21.69
C ASP A 171 3.10 8.61 23.02
N ALA A 172 2.96 7.91 24.15
CA ALA A 172 3.12 8.50 25.48
C ALA A 172 4.53 9.11 25.68
N PHE A 173 5.59 8.41 25.26
CA PHE A 173 6.96 8.94 25.32
C PHE A 173 7.12 10.21 24.46
N CYS A 174 6.65 10.20 23.21
CA CYS A 174 6.73 11.34 22.32
C CYS A 174 5.96 12.56 22.86
N LYS A 175 4.76 12.34 23.42
CA LYS A 175 3.97 13.39 24.08
C LYS A 175 4.68 14.00 25.28
N GLU A 176 5.31 13.18 26.13
CA GLU A 176 6.09 13.68 27.26
C GLU A 176 7.33 14.47 26.80
N GLN A 177 8.05 14.01 25.75
CA GLN A 177 9.17 14.78 25.20
C GLN A 177 8.72 16.11 24.61
N LEU A 178 7.61 16.13 23.88
CA LEU A 178 7.04 17.35 23.31
C LEU A 178 6.66 18.34 24.42
N ALA A 179 5.87 17.91 25.41
CA ALA A 179 5.46 18.74 26.54
C ALA A 179 6.67 19.27 27.34
N ARG A 180 7.75 18.49 27.46
CA ARG A 180 9.00 18.92 28.10
C ARG A 180 9.76 19.97 27.29
N ILE A 181 9.76 19.88 25.96
CA ILE A 181 10.36 20.87 25.05
C ILE A 181 9.53 22.15 25.06
N GLU A 182 8.20 22.05 24.94
CA GLU A 182 7.27 23.18 24.98
C GLU A 182 7.40 23.97 26.30
N ARG A 183 7.48 23.27 27.44
CA ARG A 183 7.69 23.89 28.76
C ARG A 183 9.00 24.66 28.82
N LYS A 184 10.13 24.05 28.41
CA LYS A 184 11.43 24.72 28.37
C LYS A 184 11.46 25.92 27.43
N ASN A 185 10.83 25.81 26.26
CA ASN A 185 10.72 26.91 25.32
C ASN A 185 9.94 28.07 25.93
N ALA A 186 8.79 27.81 26.56
CA ALA A 186 7.99 28.82 27.25
C ALA A 186 8.75 29.50 28.41
N GLU A 187 9.47 28.72 29.22
CA GLU A 187 10.35 29.23 30.30
C GLU A 187 11.45 30.15 29.75
N ILE A 188 12.11 29.75 28.66
CA ILE A 188 13.17 30.56 28.00
C ILE A 188 12.58 31.85 27.44
N TYR A 189 11.45 31.81 26.74
CA TYR A 189 10.79 33.01 26.21
C TYR A 189 10.37 33.97 27.33
N LYS A 190 9.82 33.44 28.42
CA LYS A 190 9.44 34.24 29.60
C LYS A 190 10.66 34.92 30.23
N LEU A 191 11.68 34.14 30.60
CA LEU A 191 12.90 34.67 31.23
C LEU A 191 13.61 35.70 30.34
N THR A 192 13.70 35.41 29.03
CA THR A 192 14.31 36.30 28.05
C THR A 192 13.53 37.61 27.95
N SER A 193 12.19 37.55 27.90
CA SER A 193 11.33 38.73 27.91
C SER A 193 11.52 39.54 29.19
N GLU A 194 11.50 38.91 30.37
CA GLU A 194 11.69 39.58 31.66
C GLU A 194 13.04 40.31 31.72
N GLN A 195 14.14 39.65 31.31
CA GLN A 195 15.47 40.27 31.23
C GLN A 195 15.53 41.45 30.26
N PHE A 196 14.86 41.39 29.11
CA PHE A 196 14.78 42.52 28.18
C PHE A 196 14.02 43.71 28.77
N HIS A 197 12.89 43.46 29.43
CA HIS A 197 12.08 44.52 30.06
C HIS A 197 12.81 45.15 31.26
N GLU A 198 13.51 44.35 32.08
CA GLU A 198 14.33 44.85 33.18
C GLU A 198 15.48 45.72 32.67
N ALA A 199 16.23 45.26 31.66
CA ALA A 199 17.33 46.02 31.07
C ALA A 199 16.85 47.32 30.40
N ALA A 200 15.72 47.29 29.68
CA ALA A 200 15.10 48.47 29.08
C ALA A 200 14.66 49.48 30.16
N THR A 201 13.97 49.01 31.21
CA THR A 201 13.51 49.85 32.34
C THR A 201 14.69 50.47 33.08
N GLY A 202 15.77 49.72 33.30
CA GLY A 202 17.01 50.22 33.89
C GLY A 202 17.65 51.33 33.05
N ALA A 203 17.73 51.13 31.72
CA ALA A 203 18.24 52.13 30.79
C ALA A 203 17.35 53.39 30.74
N GLU A 204 16.02 53.25 30.70
CA GLU A 204 15.08 54.36 30.77
C GLU A 204 15.24 55.18 32.06
N ASN A 205 15.36 54.51 33.21
CA ASN A 205 15.54 55.17 34.49
C ASN A 205 16.89 55.90 34.56
N HIS A 206 17.97 55.32 34.01
CA HIS A 206 19.26 56.00 33.92
C HIS A 206 19.24 57.21 32.98
N ILE A 207 18.39 57.20 31.94
CA ILE A 207 18.15 58.36 31.08
C ILE A 207 17.34 59.44 31.83
N LYS A 208 16.25 59.05 32.50
CA LYS A 208 15.35 59.97 33.25
C LYS A 208 15.99 60.56 34.51
N GLN A 209 16.96 59.87 35.12
CA GLN A 209 17.72 60.38 36.28
C GLN A 209 18.92 61.25 35.89
N ARG A 210 19.21 61.44 34.60
CA ARG A 210 20.13 62.49 34.18
C ARG A 210 19.49 63.83 34.57
N PRO A 211 20.11 64.66 35.43
CA PRO A 211 19.57 65.98 35.71
C PRO A 211 19.48 66.76 34.40
N ASP A 212 18.38 67.48 34.21
CA ASP A 212 18.26 68.41 33.08
C ASP A 212 19.40 69.43 33.17
N LEU A 213 20.39 69.27 32.30
CA LEU A 213 21.33 70.33 31.96
C LEU A 213 20.51 71.37 31.19
N ASP A 214 19.97 72.33 31.95
CA ASP A 214 19.21 73.47 31.45
C ASP A 214 20.09 74.27 30.49
N TYR A 215 19.97 73.94 29.20
CA TYR A 215 20.82 74.46 28.14
C TYR A 215 20.31 75.84 27.71
N SER A 216 20.52 76.82 28.59
CA SER A 216 20.45 78.23 28.22
C SER A 216 21.54 78.55 27.20
N VAL A 217 21.14 78.74 25.95
CA VAL A 217 22.04 79.13 24.85
C VAL A 217 22.58 80.55 25.10
N GLY A 218 23.82 80.64 25.58
CA GLY A 218 24.49 81.90 25.89
C GLY A 218 25.97 81.90 25.49
N GLY A 219 26.28 81.55 24.24
CA GLY A 219 27.63 81.18 23.82
C GLY A 219 28.74 82.19 24.15
N GLY A 220 29.66 81.79 25.03
CA GLY A 220 30.96 82.42 25.28
C GLY A 220 32.09 81.38 25.40
N GLU A 221 33.35 81.80 25.22
CA GLU A 221 34.51 80.89 25.25
C GLU A 221 34.75 80.25 26.64
N GLU A 222 34.22 80.87 27.70
CA GLU A 222 34.27 80.34 29.06
C GLU A 222 33.33 79.13 29.25
N ASP A 223 32.21 79.07 28.53
CA ASP A 223 31.30 77.92 28.57
C ASP A 223 31.92 76.67 27.97
N LEU A 224 32.81 76.79 26.97
CA LEU A 224 33.52 75.64 26.42
C LEU A 224 34.46 75.02 27.48
N LYS A 225 35.13 75.86 28.29
CA LYS A 225 35.99 75.42 29.40
C LYS A 225 35.16 74.86 30.56
N SER A 226 34.01 75.47 30.86
CA SER A 226 33.03 74.98 31.83
C SER A 226 32.48 73.60 31.43
N TRP A 227 32.07 73.45 30.17
CA TRP A 227 31.54 72.20 29.61
C TRP A 227 32.59 71.09 29.58
N ILE A 228 33.83 71.38 29.14
CA ILE A 228 34.95 70.41 29.20
C ILE A 228 35.24 70.01 30.66
N SER A 229 35.25 70.96 31.60
CA SER A 229 35.44 70.67 33.03
C SER A 229 34.32 69.81 33.60
N CYS A 230 33.07 70.04 33.19
CA CYS A 230 31.91 69.25 33.58
C CYS A 230 31.99 67.83 32.99
N VAL A 231 32.37 67.68 31.73
CA VAL A 231 32.63 66.37 31.09
C VAL A 231 33.77 65.61 31.78
N HIS A 232 34.80 66.31 32.25
CA HIS A 232 35.93 65.71 32.98
C HIS A 232 35.64 65.44 34.47
N SER A 233 34.64 66.11 35.06
CA SER A 233 34.21 65.92 36.45
C SER A 233 33.01 64.96 36.59
N LEU A 234 32.39 64.53 35.50
CA LEU A 234 31.43 63.43 35.52
C LEU A 234 32.13 62.17 36.07
N PRO A 235 31.56 61.49 37.09
CA PRO A 235 32.21 60.30 37.64
C PRO A 235 32.32 59.20 36.58
N SER A 236 33.31 58.32 36.74
CA SER A 236 33.83 57.38 35.73
C SER A 236 32.83 56.36 35.13
N TYR A 237 31.56 56.40 35.52
CA TYR A 237 30.48 55.64 34.89
C TYR A 237 29.90 56.30 33.62
N TRP A 238 30.09 57.61 33.41
CA TRP A 238 29.64 58.31 32.19
C TRP A 238 30.63 58.26 31.02
N THR A 239 31.90 57.94 31.25
CA THR A 239 32.85 57.59 30.17
C THR A 239 32.55 56.20 29.65
N ALA A 240 31.41 56.08 28.97
CA ALA A 240 30.89 54.91 28.27
C ALA A 240 31.62 53.60 28.60
N GLU A 241 31.17 52.90 29.66
CA GLU A 241 31.35 51.46 29.70
C GLU A 241 30.70 50.91 28.44
N LYS A 242 31.52 50.68 27.40
CA LYS A 242 31.13 49.94 26.21
C LYS A 242 30.46 48.68 26.74
N PRO A 243 29.16 48.44 26.44
CA PRO A 243 28.42 47.34 27.04
C PRO A 243 29.24 46.09 26.81
N ARG A 244 29.74 45.47 27.90
CA ARG A 244 30.86 44.52 27.88
C ARG A 244 30.64 43.57 26.70
N ARG A 245 31.30 43.84 25.57
CA ARG A 245 31.34 42.91 24.45
C ARG A 245 31.94 41.69 25.12
N ARG A 246 31.17 40.59 25.20
CA ARG A 246 31.71 39.30 25.63
C ARG A 246 33.02 39.17 24.87
N ASN A 247 34.11 38.88 25.57
CA ASN A 247 35.44 38.84 24.95
C ASN A 247 35.54 37.57 24.12
N THR A 248 34.72 37.52 23.07
CA THR A 248 34.71 36.52 22.03
C THR A 248 35.91 36.86 21.18
N GLU A 249 37.06 36.35 21.61
CA GLU A 249 38.28 36.36 20.81
C GLU A 249 37.91 35.81 19.41
N PRO A 250 38.08 36.60 18.34
CA PRO A 250 37.57 36.20 17.04
C PRO A 250 38.27 34.91 16.62
N LEU A 251 37.49 33.93 16.14
CA LEU A 251 38.03 32.66 15.69
C LEU A 251 39.12 32.91 14.64
N CYS A 252 40.30 32.34 14.86
CA CYS A 252 41.47 32.52 14.01
C CYS A 252 42.07 33.95 14.01
N ALA A 253 41.88 34.75 15.08
CA ALA A 253 42.35 36.14 15.22
C ALA A 253 43.79 36.42 14.73
N GLY A 254 44.75 35.56 15.08
CA GLY A 254 46.15 35.68 14.64
C GLY A 254 46.28 35.57 13.11
N LEU A 255 45.81 34.44 12.55
CA LEU A 255 45.80 34.21 11.10
C LEU A 255 44.98 35.27 10.34
N GLN A 256 43.89 35.79 10.93
CA GLN A 256 43.11 36.89 10.37
C GLN A 256 43.94 38.19 10.28
N SER A 257 44.77 38.47 11.29
CA SER A 257 45.64 39.65 11.31
C SER A 257 46.79 39.50 10.29
N GLU A 258 47.39 38.32 10.22
CA GLU A 258 48.50 38.01 9.31
C GLU A 258 48.05 38.02 7.83
N ILE A 259 46.91 37.42 7.49
CA ILE A 259 46.40 37.40 6.11
C ILE A 259 46.05 38.80 5.61
N LEU A 260 45.43 39.63 6.47
CA LEU A 260 45.10 41.02 6.15
C LEU A 260 46.39 41.84 5.91
N LYS A 261 47.41 41.66 6.75
CA LYS A 261 48.73 42.28 6.56
C LYS A 261 49.37 41.84 5.24
N CYS A 262 49.36 40.55 4.93
CA CYS A 262 49.94 40.04 3.68
C CYS A 262 49.29 40.66 2.44
N TYR A 263 47.95 40.77 2.39
CA TYR A 263 47.26 41.43 1.28
C TYR A 263 47.49 42.94 1.23
N GLN A 264 47.68 43.59 2.39
CA GLN A 264 48.02 45.03 2.45
C GLN A 264 49.42 45.32 1.90
N GLU A 265 50.37 44.40 2.07
CA GLU A 265 51.74 44.47 1.55
C GLU A 265 51.83 44.03 0.08
N ASN A 266 51.06 43.02 -0.36
CA ASN A 266 51.13 42.42 -1.70
C ASN A 266 49.94 42.79 -2.61
N LYS A 267 49.55 44.09 -2.64
CA LYS A 267 48.32 44.57 -3.32
C LYS A 267 48.17 44.16 -4.79
N HIS A 268 49.28 44.03 -5.52
CA HIS A 268 49.28 43.66 -6.95
C HIS A 268 49.69 42.20 -7.20
N GLU A 269 50.10 41.46 -6.15
CA GLU A 269 50.63 40.10 -6.24
C GLU A 269 49.99 39.18 -5.20
N VAL A 270 48.68 39.32 -5.02
CA VAL A 270 47.86 38.68 -3.97
C VAL A 270 48.01 37.15 -3.88
N LEU A 271 48.45 36.48 -4.95
CA LEU A 271 48.73 35.05 -4.97
C LEU A 271 49.89 34.64 -4.04
N LYS A 272 50.79 35.55 -3.67
CA LYS A 272 51.84 35.31 -2.66
C LYS A 272 51.26 34.99 -1.27
N CYS A 273 50.05 35.45 -0.97
CA CYS A 273 49.35 35.18 0.28
C CYS A 273 48.52 33.87 0.27
N SER A 274 48.64 33.05 -0.79
CA SER A 274 47.77 31.88 -0.99
C SER A 274 47.92 30.79 0.06
N GLU A 275 49.12 30.49 0.55
CA GLU A 275 49.31 29.50 1.64
C GLU A 275 48.70 29.99 2.96
N LEU A 276 48.89 31.27 3.29
CA LEU A 276 48.32 31.90 4.48
C LEU A 276 46.78 31.97 4.39
N ALA A 277 46.23 32.18 3.18
CA ALA A 277 44.79 32.09 2.93
C ALA A 277 44.24 30.67 3.14
N LYS A 278 44.94 29.64 2.68
CA LYS A 278 44.58 28.23 2.94
C LYS A 278 44.65 27.90 4.43
N GLU A 279 45.59 28.48 5.17
CA GLU A 279 45.73 28.27 6.61
C GLU A 279 44.60 28.92 7.42
N TYR A 280 44.30 30.19 7.13
CA TYR A 280 43.15 30.88 7.69
C TYR A 280 41.84 30.12 7.39
N GLN A 281 41.63 29.69 6.13
CA GLN A 281 40.44 28.93 5.74
C GLN A 281 40.34 27.57 6.46
N ARG A 282 41.46 26.83 6.61
CA ARG A 282 41.50 25.58 7.39
C ARG A 282 41.08 25.82 8.85
N CYS A 283 41.57 26.90 9.47
CA CYS A 283 41.23 27.26 10.84
C CYS A 283 39.72 27.57 10.98
N VAL A 284 39.15 28.37 10.07
CA VAL A 284 37.71 28.72 10.07
C VAL A 284 36.84 27.46 9.90
N SER A 285 37.16 26.58 8.94
CA SER A 285 36.41 25.35 8.72
C SER A 285 36.51 24.36 9.89
N ALA A 286 37.66 24.28 10.57
CA ALA A 286 37.82 23.47 11.77
C ALA A 286 36.93 24.00 12.92
N ALA A 287 37.00 25.30 13.21
CA ALA A 287 36.20 25.92 14.27
C ALA A 287 34.68 25.81 14.01
N GLN A 288 34.24 25.93 12.75
CA GLN A 288 32.84 25.72 12.37
C GLN A 288 32.38 24.27 12.63
N LYS A 289 33.25 23.28 12.39
CA LYS A 289 32.95 21.87 12.65
C LYS A 289 32.84 21.57 14.15
N GLU A 290 33.75 22.09 14.96
CA GLU A 290 33.70 21.95 16.43
C GLU A 290 32.43 22.56 17.01
N LEU A 291 31.99 23.72 16.52
CA LEU A 291 30.71 24.31 16.91
C LEU A 291 29.52 23.41 16.56
N LEU A 292 29.49 22.84 15.34
CA LEU A 292 28.40 21.96 14.90
C LEU A 292 28.30 20.65 15.70
N VAL A 293 29.41 20.10 16.19
CA VAL A 293 29.42 18.87 17.01
C VAL A 293 28.89 19.10 18.43
N ASN A 294 29.03 20.31 18.98
CA ASN A 294 28.59 20.63 20.34
C ASN A 294 27.10 21.00 20.49
N TYR A 295 26.33 21.00 19.39
CA TYR A 295 24.88 21.24 19.39
C TYR A 295 24.05 20.03 18.87
N GLY A 296 24.67 18.84 18.77
CA GLY A 296 24.03 17.58 18.34
C GLY A 296 23.52 16.71 19.49
#